data_AF-A0A8H7S6P3-F1
#
_entry.id   AF-A0A8H7S6P3-F1
#
_cell.length_a   1.000
_cell.length_b   1.000
_cell.length_c   1.000
_cell.angle_alpha   90.00
_cell.angle_beta   90.00
_cell.angle_gamma   90.00
#
_symmetry.space_group_name_H-M   'P 1'
#
loop_
_entity.id
_entity.type
_entity.pdbx_description
1 polymer ?
#
loop_
_entity_poly.entity_id
_entity_poly.type
_entity_poly.pdbx_seq_one_letter_code
_entity_poly.pdbx_strand_id
1 'polypeptide(L)'
;MTSPSTSASSTPPSTSSPSVDFRNAAIENHWIFKKKSDEQLENDSSHDEIVESLTAVLNYCQPIFTSGPNKRVYTDTAQRINSMLKEIDNDEIPPHIMQPLASLSKALESKEWDTAKEIHTKLMTTEYEKHGGWLLGLRRLIDLYSRATSS
;
A
#
# COMPACT_ATOMS: atom_id res chain seq x y z
N MET A 1 -37.67 -67.64 16.15
CA MET A 1 -38.24 -67.08 17.39
C MET A 1 -37.23 -66.05 17.89
N THR A 2 -37.33 -64.80 17.42
CA THR A 2 -38.02 -63.63 18.06
C THR A 2 -37.14 -62.92 19.11
N SER A 3 -36.71 -61.70 18.79
CA SER A 3 -36.09 -60.63 19.62
C SER A 3 -37.05 -60.14 20.75
N PRO A 4 -36.71 -59.22 21.71
CA PRO A 4 -36.28 -57.81 21.44
C PRO A 4 -35.39 -57.06 22.50
N SER A 5 -34.79 -55.95 22.00
CA SER A 5 -34.52 -54.60 22.54
C SER A 5 -34.44 -54.24 24.05
N THR A 6 -33.46 -53.40 24.41
CA THR A 6 -33.71 -52.12 25.13
C THR A 6 -32.52 -51.14 25.01
N SER A 7 -32.83 -49.92 24.57
CA SER A 7 -31.97 -48.73 24.60
C SER A 7 -32.12 -47.98 25.94
N ALA A 8 -31.09 -47.28 26.39
CA ALA A 8 -31.24 -46.12 27.27
C ALA A 8 -30.08 -45.12 27.08
N SER A 9 -30.44 -43.94 26.58
CA SER A 9 -29.62 -42.74 26.46
C SER A 9 -29.59 -41.98 27.78
N SER A 10 -28.42 -41.48 28.19
CA SER A 10 -28.29 -40.47 29.26
C SER A 10 -27.08 -39.56 29.01
N THR A 11 -27.31 -38.34 28.51
CA THR A 11 -26.53 -37.10 28.80
C THR A 11 -27.08 -36.46 30.09
N PRO A 12 -26.60 -35.33 30.70
CA PRO A 12 -25.50 -34.35 30.41
C PRO A 12 -24.63 -34.09 31.71
N PRO A 13 -23.80 -33.01 31.95
CA PRO A 13 -23.73 -31.72 31.26
C PRO A 13 -22.35 -31.11 30.91
N SER A 14 -22.51 -30.18 29.98
CA SER A 14 -21.62 -29.12 29.50
C SER A 14 -20.76 -28.47 30.59
N THR A 15 -19.46 -28.36 30.31
CA THR A 15 -18.66 -27.23 30.78
C THR A 15 -17.82 -26.75 29.60
N SER A 16 -18.29 -25.63 29.06
CA SER A 16 -17.67 -24.81 28.03
C SER A 16 -16.21 -24.49 28.37
N SER A 17 -15.28 -25.09 27.63
CA SER A 17 -13.95 -24.53 27.46
C SER A 17 -14.00 -23.54 26.29
N PRO A 18 -13.65 -22.26 26.47
CA PRO A 18 -13.48 -21.36 25.34
C PRO A 18 -12.25 -21.84 24.56
N SER A 19 -12.48 -22.46 23.39
CA SER A 19 -11.45 -22.57 22.37
C SER A 19 -11.13 -21.14 21.96
N VAL A 20 -10.03 -20.59 22.47
CA VAL A 20 -9.41 -19.40 21.90
C VAL A 20 -8.77 -19.85 20.59
N ASP A 21 -9.61 -19.90 19.56
CA ASP A 21 -9.25 -20.20 18.19
C ASP A 21 -8.36 -19.07 17.64
N PHE A 22 -7.06 -19.15 17.91
CA PHE A 22 -6.07 -18.16 17.50
C PHE A 22 -5.47 -18.43 16.10
N ARG A 23 -6.08 -19.28 15.27
CA ARG A 23 -5.53 -19.67 13.96
C ARG A 23 -6.60 -19.80 12.89
N ASN A 24 -7.24 -18.69 12.58
CA ASN A 24 -7.60 -18.25 11.23
C ASN A 24 -8.58 -17.08 11.37
N ALA A 25 -8.10 -15.96 11.91
CA ALA A 25 -8.63 -14.70 11.44
C ALA A 25 -8.17 -14.61 9.98
N ALA A 26 -9.03 -15.05 9.06
CA ALA A 26 -8.98 -14.56 7.71
C ALA A 26 -9.14 -13.04 7.84
N ILE A 27 -8.02 -12.33 7.91
CA ILE A 27 -7.99 -10.91 7.59
C ILE A 27 -8.19 -10.90 6.09
N GLU A 28 -9.45 -11.09 5.72
CA GLU A 28 -10.00 -10.72 4.44
C GLU A 28 -9.69 -9.22 4.34
N ASN A 29 -8.54 -8.92 3.75
CA ASN A 29 -8.23 -7.61 3.23
C ASN A 29 -9.16 -7.40 2.04
N HIS A 30 -10.43 -7.16 2.36
CA HIS A 30 -11.47 -6.69 1.47
C HIS A 30 -11.06 -5.29 1.05
N TRP A 31 -10.19 -5.28 0.04
CA TRP A 31 -9.73 -4.16 -0.76
C TRP A 31 -10.75 -3.02 -0.79
N ILE A 32 -10.51 -1.98 0.03
CA ILE A 32 -11.25 -0.70 0.03
C ILE A 32 -11.04 0.06 -1.30
N PHE A 33 -10.50 -0.58 -2.33
CA PHE A 33 -10.41 -0.02 -3.66
C PHE A 33 -11.74 -0.22 -4.40
N LYS A 34 -12.79 0.48 -3.98
CA LYS A 34 -14.10 0.46 -4.65
C LYS A 34 -13.91 0.63 -6.15
N LYS A 35 -14.02 -0.50 -6.87
CA LYS A 35 -13.97 -0.60 -8.32
C LYS A 35 -15.03 0.31 -8.90
N LYS A 36 -14.62 1.46 -9.44
CA LYS A 36 -15.42 2.13 -10.46
C LYS A 36 -15.12 1.37 -11.75
N SER A 37 -15.98 0.40 -12.05
CA SER A 37 -16.09 -0.15 -13.40
C SER A 37 -16.48 1.01 -14.31
N ASP A 38 -15.62 1.36 -15.26
CA ASP A 38 -15.95 1.24 -16.68
C ASP A 38 -14.70 1.46 -17.54
N GLU A 39 -14.48 0.50 -18.44
CA GLU A 39 -13.74 0.59 -19.70
C GLU A 39 -12.20 0.79 -19.73
N GLN A 40 -11.61 -0.06 -20.56
CA GLN A 40 -10.20 -0.37 -20.73
C GLN A 40 -9.52 0.62 -21.69
N LEU A 41 -9.63 1.94 -21.45
CA LEU A 41 -9.11 2.98 -22.34
C LEU A 41 -8.33 4.13 -21.65
N GLU A 42 -7.95 3.96 -20.37
CA GLU A 42 -7.33 5.02 -19.55
C GLU A 42 -5.94 4.67 -18.98
N ASN A 43 -5.07 3.98 -19.74
CA ASN A 43 -3.71 3.67 -19.25
C ASN A 43 -2.76 4.89 -19.28
N ASP A 44 -3.00 5.85 -20.18
CA ASP A 44 -2.14 7.03 -20.39
C ASP A 44 -2.33 8.08 -19.28
N SER A 45 -3.59 8.38 -18.94
CA SER A 45 -3.94 9.41 -17.93
C SER A 45 -3.40 9.08 -16.54
N SER A 46 -3.28 7.79 -16.20
CA SER A 46 -2.75 7.39 -14.89
C SER A 46 -1.24 7.65 -14.77
N HIS A 47 -0.48 7.56 -15.86
CA HIS A 47 0.96 7.83 -15.85
C HIS A 47 1.21 9.30 -15.58
N ASP A 48 0.56 10.17 -16.36
CA ASP A 48 0.67 11.62 -16.22
C ASP A 48 0.22 12.08 -14.83
N GLU A 49 -0.90 11.57 -14.31
CA GLU A 49 -1.38 11.89 -12.96
C GLU A 49 -0.35 11.54 -11.87
N ILE A 50 0.24 10.34 -11.93
CA ILE A 50 1.27 9.92 -10.95
C ILE A 50 2.51 10.80 -11.06
N VAL A 51 2.98 11.04 -12.29
CA VAL A 51 4.19 11.82 -12.56
C VAL A 51 4.01 13.25 -12.09
N GLU A 52 2.88 13.89 -12.42
CA GLU A 52 2.54 15.24 -12.00
C GLU A 52 2.48 15.33 -10.47
N SER A 53 1.74 14.43 -9.84
CA SER A 53 1.53 14.41 -8.39
C SER A 53 2.86 14.27 -7.61
N LEU A 54 3.67 13.27 -7.95
CA LEU A 54 4.94 13.02 -7.25
C LEU A 54 5.99 14.11 -7.54
N THR A 55 5.99 14.66 -8.75
CA THR A 55 6.84 15.81 -9.10
C THR A 55 6.42 17.05 -8.30
N ALA A 56 5.13 17.30 -8.15
CA ALA A 56 4.61 18.40 -7.32
C ALA A 56 5.04 18.23 -5.85
N VAL A 57 4.96 17.02 -5.30
CA VAL A 57 5.42 16.72 -3.93
C VAL A 57 6.93 16.95 -3.77
N LEU A 58 7.74 16.53 -4.75
CA LEU A 58 9.18 16.80 -4.74
C LEU A 58 9.50 18.30 -4.77
N ASN A 59 8.81 19.05 -5.62
CA ASN A 59 8.97 20.50 -5.75
C ASN A 59 8.56 21.24 -4.48
N TYR A 60 7.48 20.80 -3.82
CA TYR A 60 7.06 21.33 -2.53
C TYR A 60 8.13 21.09 -1.44
N CYS A 61 8.66 19.86 -1.39
CA CYS A 61 9.68 19.50 -0.42
C CYS A 61 11.05 20.16 -0.68
N GLN A 62 11.32 20.57 -1.93
CA GLN A 62 12.62 21.10 -2.36
C GLN A 62 13.10 22.28 -1.49
N PRO A 63 12.44 23.45 -1.46
CA PRO A 63 12.94 24.61 -0.71
C PRO A 63 13.04 24.36 0.80
N ILE A 64 12.24 23.44 1.34
CA ILE A 64 12.17 23.13 2.78
C ILE A 64 13.37 22.31 3.24
N PHE A 65 13.81 21.35 2.42
CA PHE A 65 14.87 20.42 2.81
C PHE A 65 16.21 20.65 2.11
N THR A 66 16.30 21.56 1.14
CA THR A 66 17.58 21.91 0.49
C THR A 66 18.57 22.66 1.38
N SER A 67 18.10 23.24 2.49
CA SER A 67 18.91 24.03 3.42
C SER A 67 18.82 23.44 4.82
N GLY A 68 19.66 22.45 5.14
CA GLY A 68 19.69 21.87 6.48
C GLY A 68 20.25 20.44 6.54
N PRO A 69 20.12 19.78 7.71
CA PRO A 69 20.63 18.42 7.93
C PRO A 69 19.98 17.38 7.00
N ASN A 70 18.76 17.66 6.52
CA ASN A 70 18.00 16.77 5.63
C ASN A 70 18.41 16.90 4.15
N LYS A 71 19.31 17.82 3.77
CA LYS A 71 19.68 18.06 2.36
C LYS A 71 20.13 16.78 1.65
N ARG A 72 21.01 16.01 2.27
CA ARG A 72 21.53 14.75 1.70
C ARG A 72 20.42 13.72 1.52
N VAL A 73 19.54 13.62 2.51
CA VAL A 73 18.40 12.69 2.49
C VAL A 73 17.41 13.07 1.40
N TYR A 74 17.06 14.36 1.28
CA TYR A 74 16.20 14.87 0.22
C TYR A 74 16.82 14.63 -1.17
N THR A 75 18.12 14.91 -1.33
CA THR A 75 18.80 14.73 -2.63
C THR A 75 18.79 13.27 -3.08
N ASP A 76 19.12 12.31 -2.19
CA ASP A 76 19.02 10.87 -2.49
C ASP A 76 17.57 10.45 -2.80
N THR A 77 16.61 10.96 -2.02
CA THR A 77 15.18 10.67 -2.23
C THR A 77 14.73 11.17 -3.59
N ALA A 78 15.04 12.41 -3.96
CA ALA A 78 14.70 12.98 -5.26
C ALA A 78 15.32 12.19 -6.41
N GLN A 79 16.58 11.77 -6.30
CA GLN A 79 17.22 10.93 -7.32
C GLN A 79 16.51 9.59 -7.51
N ARG A 80 16.12 8.93 -6.41
CA ARG A 80 15.36 7.67 -6.45
C ARG A 80 13.99 7.82 -7.07
N ILE A 81 13.25 8.87 -6.71
CA ILE A 81 11.94 9.14 -7.29
C ILE A 81 12.07 9.49 -8.78
N ASN A 82 13.06 10.29 -9.17
CA ASN A 82 13.32 10.57 -10.60
C ASN A 82 13.63 9.29 -11.40
N SER A 83 14.32 8.30 -10.80
CA SER A 83 14.51 6.99 -11.43
C SER A 83 13.18 6.27 -11.68
N MET A 84 12.27 6.30 -10.69
CA MET A 84 10.93 5.73 -10.85
C MET A 84 10.12 6.46 -11.92
N LEU A 85 10.13 7.79 -11.93
CA LEU A 85 9.41 8.58 -12.93
C LEU A 85 9.89 8.24 -14.35
N LYS A 86 11.19 8.00 -14.52
CA LYS A 86 11.76 7.51 -15.78
C LYS A 86 11.30 6.09 -16.13
N GLU A 87 11.24 5.19 -15.16
CA GLU A 87 10.69 3.83 -15.37
C GLU A 87 9.20 3.87 -15.78
N ILE A 88 8.42 4.84 -15.28
CA ILE A 88 7.02 5.07 -15.69
C ILE A 88 6.98 5.55 -17.15
N ASP A 89 7.76 6.59 -17.48
CA ASP A 89 7.84 7.18 -18.82
C ASP A 89 8.28 6.17 -19.90
N ASN A 90 9.14 5.21 -19.51
CA ASN A 90 9.60 4.13 -20.39
C ASN A 90 8.67 2.91 -20.46
N ASP A 91 7.50 2.92 -19.80
CA ASP A 91 6.61 1.76 -19.65
C ASP A 91 7.30 0.51 -19.03
N GLU A 92 8.32 0.70 -18.19
CA GLU A 92 9.06 -0.39 -17.52
C GLU A 92 8.36 -0.90 -16.26
N ILE A 93 7.37 -0.13 -15.77
CA ILE A 93 6.54 -0.47 -14.62
C ILE A 93 5.28 -1.22 -15.08
N PRO A 94 5.08 -2.48 -14.66
CA PRO A 94 3.90 -3.23 -15.02
C PRO A 94 2.60 -2.67 -14.39
N PRO A 95 1.44 -2.90 -15.02
CA PRO A 95 0.18 -2.27 -14.64
C PRO A 95 -0.31 -2.63 -13.23
N HIS A 96 0.09 -3.79 -12.71
CA HIS A 96 -0.25 -4.21 -11.34
C HIS A 96 0.44 -3.37 -10.26
N ILE A 97 1.53 -2.68 -10.60
CA ILE A 97 2.24 -1.72 -9.72
C ILE A 97 1.69 -0.30 -9.94
N MET A 98 1.31 0.02 -11.17
CA MET A 98 0.78 1.33 -11.53
C MET A 98 -0.49 1.69 -10.74
N GLN A 99 -1.42 0.74 -10.56
CA GLN A 99 -2.64 0.94 -9.78
C GLN A 99 -2.37 1.31 -8.29
N PRO A 100 -1.53 0.55 -7.55
CA PRO A 100 -1.05 0.97 -6.24
C PRO A 100 -0.35 2.34 -6.24
N LEU A 101 0.47 2.66 -7.23
CA LEU A 101 1.16 3.96 -7.32
C LEU A 101 0.18 5.12 -7.53
N ALA A 102 -0.83 4.96 -8.38
CA ALA A 102 -1.91 5.93 -8.55
C ALA A 102 -2.66 6.16 -7.23
N SER A 103 -2.98 5.07 -6.53
CA SER A 103 -3.65 5.10 -5.22
C SER A 103 -2.80 5.81 -4.16
N LEU A 104 -1.50 5.56 -4.15
CA LEU A 104 -0.55 6.19 -3.24
C LEU A 104 -0.43 7.68 -3.53
N SER A 105 -0.38 8.08 -4.80
CA SER A 105 -0.31 9.48 -5.22
C SER A 105 -1.56 10.25 -4.77
N LYS A 106 -2.75 9.67 -4.97
CA LYS A 106 -4.02 10.24 -4.47
C LYS A 106 -4.06 10.34 -2.93
N ALA A 107 -3.50 9.35 -2.23
CA ALA A 107 -3.39 9.39 -0.77
C ALA A 107 -2.43 10.50 -0.31
N LEU A 108 -1.33 10.75 -1.03
CA LEU A 108 -0.41 11.85 -0.74
C LEU A 108 -1.08 13.22 -0.92
N GLU A 109 -1.85 13.41 -1.99
CA GLU A 109 -2.61 14.65 -2.24
C GLU A 109 -3.65 14.91 -1.13
N SER A 110 -4.33 13.85 -0.71
CA SER A 110 -5.32 13.90 0.37
C SER A 110 -4.70 13.98 1.77
N LYS A 111 -3.35 13.94 1.88
CA LYS A 111 -2.59 13.90 3.13
C LYS A 111 -2.94 12.69 4.03
N GLU A 112 -3.39 11.60 3.42
CA GLU A 112 -3.70 10.32 4.06
C GLU A 112 -2.42 9.49 4.23
N TRP A 113 -1.59 9.88 5.19
CA TRP A 113 -0.24 9.32 5.37
C TRP A 113 -0.24 7.83 5.70
N ASP A 114 -1.19 7.37 6.51
CA ASP A 114 -1.28 5.98 6.92
C ASP A 114 -1.67 5.08 5.74
N THR A 115 -2.62 5.52 4.91
CA THR A 115 -2.97 4.84 3.66
C THR A 115 -1.78 4.77 2.69
N ALA A 116 -1.06 5.89 2.51
CA ALA A 116 0.13 5.91 1.65
C ALA A 116 1.22 4.93 2.14
N LYS A 117 1.45 4.85 3.46
CA LYS A 117 2.40 3.91 4.08
C LYS A 117 1.97 2.45 3.94
N GLU A 118 0.67 2.18 4.08
CA GLU A 118 0.14 0.83 3.91
C GLU A 118 0.34 0.33 2.47
N ILE A 119 0.00 1.17 1.47
CA ILE A 119 0.21 0.85 0.05
C ILE A 119 1.71 0.64 -0.24
N HIS A 120 2.56 1.53 0.26
CA HIS A 120 4.01 1.40 0.14
C HIS A 120 4.55 0.09 0.73
N THR A 121 4.09 -0.27 1.93
CA THR A 121 4.51 -1.50 2.61
C THR A 121 4.16 -2.73 1.77
N LYS A 122 2.97 -2.75 1.16
CA LYS A 122 2.55 -3.84 0.27
C LYS A 122 3.46 -3.93 -0.97
N LEU A 123 3.74 -2.81 -1.63
CA LEU A 123 4.69 -2.77 -2.76
C LEU A 123 6.09 -3.27 -2.36
N MET A 124 6.55 -2.96 -1.15
CA MET A 124 7.81 -3.48 -0.63
C MET A 124 7.81 -5.00 -0.40
N THR A 125 6.66 -5.61 -0.13
CA THR A 125 6.60 -7.07 0.04
C THR A 125 6.57 -7.83 -1.29
N THR A 126 6.06 -7.21 -2.36
CA THR A 126 5.84 -7.89 -3.64
C THR A 126 6.88 -7.52 -4.69
N GLU A 127 7.34 -6.27 -4.74
CA GLU A 127 8.12 -5.71 -5.86
C GLU A 127 9.53 -5.26 -5.48
N TYR A 128 9.96 -5.51 -4.23
CA TYR A 128 11.26 -5.02 -3.74
C TYR A 128 12.46 -5.54 -4.53
N GLU A 129 12.41 -6.78 -5.03
CA GLU A 129 13.55 -7.37 -5.74
C GLU A 129 13.88 -6.61 -7.04
N LYS A 130 12.86 -6.16 -7.77
CA LYS A 130 13.01 -5.44 -9.04
C LYS A 130 13.06 -3.92 -8.85
N HIS A 131 12.22 -3.39 -7.96
CA HIS A 131 11.95 -1.96 -7.85
C HIS A 131 12.39 -1.35 -6.50
N GLY A 132 13.09 -2.11 -5.65
CA GLY A 132 13.49 -1.71 -4.30
C GLY A 132 14.32 -0.43 -4.23
N GLY A 133 15.07 -0.12 -5.29
CA GLY A 133 15.87 1.10 -5.41
C GLY A 133 15.04 2.37 -5.18
N TRP A 134 13.95 2.54 -5.93
CA TRP A 134 13.11 3.70 -5.79
C TRP A 134 12.00 3.55 -4.75
N LEU A 135 11.57 2.33 -4.42
CA LEU A 135 10.61 2.10 -3.34
C LEU A 135 11.12 2.62 -2.00
N LEU A 136 12.43 2.53 -1.71
CA LEU A 136 13.02 3.14 -0.51
C LEU A 136 12.93 4.67 -0.53
N GLY A 137 13.08 5.27 -1.71
CA GLY A 137 12.86 6.70 -1.93
C GLY A 137 11.41 7.10 -1.66
N LEU A 138 10.46 6.28 -2.11
CA LEU A 138 9.03 6.53 -1.92
C LEU A 138 8.63 6.60 -0.44
N ARG A 139 9.14 5.68 0.39
CA ARG A 139 8.93 5.75 1.86
C ARG A 139 9.40 7.08 2.45
N ARG A 140 10.61 7.50 2.07
CA ARG A 140 11.25 8.73 2.55
C ARG A 140 10.50 9.96 2.06
N LEU A 141 9.98 9.94 0.84
CA LEU A 141 9.17 11.02 0.30
C LEU A 141 7.90 11.23 1.14
N ILE A 142 7.19 10.15 1.50
CA ILE A 142 6.02 10.20 2.38
C ILE A 142 6.38 10.87 3.72
N ASP A 143 7.49 10.44 4.34
CA ASP A 143 7.92 11.01 5.63
C ASP A 143 8.35 12.48 5.53
N LEU A 144 9.08 12.86 4.47
CA LEU A 144 9.50 14.24 4.23
C LEU A 144 8.30 15.14 3.98
N TYR A 145 7.36 14.71 3.14
CA TYR A 145 6.19 15.50 2.80
C TYR A 145 5.26 15.68 4.01
N SER A 146 4.98 14.61 4.75
CA SER A 146 4.21 14.67 6.00
C SER A 146 4.80 15.69 7.00
N ARG A 147 6.13 15.68 7.17
CA ARG A 147 6.84 16.65 8.02
C ARG A 147 6.75 18.08 7.49
N ALA A 148 6.89 18.25 6.18
CA ALA A 148 6.82 19.55 5.52
C ALA A 148 5.42 20.18 5.56
N THR A 149 4.36 19.37 5.61
CA THR A 149 2.98 19.85 5.74
C THR A 149 2.54 20.06 7.19
N SER A 150 3.29 19.51 8.15
CA SER A 150 3.00 19.62 9.59
C SER A 150 3.79 20.75 10.28
N SER A 151 4.65 21.47 9.55
CA SER A 151 5.37 22.67 10.00
C SER A 151 4.67 23.93 9.53
#